data_AF-D6X6Z9-F1
#
_entry.id   AF-D6X6Z9-F1
#
_cell.length_a   1.000
_cell.length_b   1.000
_cell.length_c   1.000
_cell.angle_alpha   90.00
_cell.angle_beta   90.00
_cell.angle_gamma   90.00
#
_symmetry.space_group_name_H-M   'P 1'
#
loop_
_entity.id
_entity.type
_entity.pdbx_description
1 polymer ?
#
loop_
_entity_poly.entity_id
_entity_poly.type
_entity_poly.pdbx_seq_one_letter_code
_entity_poly.pdbx_strand_id
1 'polypeptide(L)' 'MRRPRGPAGPQHGHALPVTPPPSERKQVLLRLDPAVYEALARWAGDELRSANAQIEFLLRRALADAGRLPSSTGPIARR' A
#
# COMPACT_ATOMS: atom_id res chain seq x y z
N MET A 1 14.86 57.55 -8.58
CA MET A 1 15.12 56.95 -7.26
C MET A 1 14.11 55.83 -6.99
N ARG A 2 14.54 54.56 -6.98
CA ARG A 2 13.71 53.40 -6.55
C ARG A 2 14.45 52.72 -5.39
N ARG A 3 13.82 52.64 -4.21
CA ARG A 3 14.39 52.01 -3.00
C ARG A 3 14.45 50.48 -3.13
N PRO A 4 15.43 49.80 -2.50
CA PRO A 4 15.53 48.34 -2.50
C PRO A 4 14.45 47.72 -1.60
N ARG A 5 13.85 46.60 -2.06
CA ARG A 5 12.97 45.75 -1.23
C ARG A 5 13.79 45.17 -0.07
N GLY A 6 13.25 45.26 1.15
CA GLY A 6 13.84 44.66 2.34
C GLY A 6 13.88 43.12 2.26
N PRO A 7 14.68 42.47 3.12
CA PRO A 7 14.83 41.02 3.12
C PRO A 7 13.51 40.34 3.50
N ALA A 8 13.13 39.31 2.74
CA ALA A 8 11.99 38.47 3.05
C ALA A 8 12.16 37.88 4.47
N GLY A 9 11.14 38.06 5.32
CA GLY A 9 11.14 37.55 6.70
C GLY A 9 11.20 36.01 6.76
N PRO A 10 11.48 35.45 7.96
CA PRO A 10 11.59 34.02 8.15
C PRO A 10 10.19 33.39 8.04
N GLN A 11 9.91 32.81 6.88
CA GLN A 11 8.73 31.97 6.68
C GLN A 11 8.95 30.68 7.45
N HIS A 12 8.46 30.62 8.69
CA HIS A 12 8.31 29.38 9.45
C HIS A 12 7.21 28.54 8.79
N GLY A 13 7.54 27.85 7.70
CA GLY A 13 6.67 26.85 7.12
C GLY A 13 6.47 25.74 8.15
N HIS A 14 5.25 25.62 8.67
CA HIS A 14 4.85 24.45 9.44
C HIS A 14 5.12 23.22 8.57
N ALA A 15 6.04 22.35 8.99
CA ALA A 15 6.33 21.12 8.29
C ALA A 15 5.04 20.28 8.23
N LEU A 16 4.42 20.23 7.05
CA LEU A 16 3.31 19.32 6.81
C LEU A 16 3.86 17.89 6.99
N PRO A 17 3.16 17.00 7.71
CA PRO A 17 3.58 15.62 7.83
C PRO A 17 3.54 14.98 6.45
N VAL A 18 4.72 14.86 5.81
CA VAL A 18 4.87 14.04 4.61
C VAL A 18 4.63 12.61 5.03
N THR A 19 3.55 12.02 4.54
CA THR A 19 3.28 10.59 4.71
C THR A 19 4.52 9.83 4.23
N PRO A 20 5.07 8.88 5.01
CA PRO A 20 6.23 8.13 4.58
C PRO A 20 5.92 7.47 3.22
N PRO A 21 6.93 7.35 2.34
CA PRO A 21 6.73 6.75 1.03
C PRO A 21 6.11 5.35 1.21
N PRO A 22 5.19 4.94 0.33
CA PRO A 22 4.54 3.64 0.43
C PRO A 22 5.61 2.55 0.53
N SER A 23 5.46 1.66 1.51
CA SER A 23 6.37 0.52 1.70
C SER A 23 6.55 -0.21 0.37
N GLU A 24 7.80 -0.37 -0.04
CA GLU A 24 8.14 -1.02 -1.29
C GLU A 24 7.56 -2.45 -1.30
N ARG A 25 6.76 -2.76 -2.33
CA ARG A 25 6.10 -4.06 -2.41
C ARG A 25 7.09 -5.09 -2.93
N LYS A 26 7.31 -6.16 -2.17
CA LYS A 26 8.12 -7.29 -2.63
C LYS A 26 7.38 -8.02 -3.76
N GLN A 27 8.01 -8.11 -4.92
CA GLN A 27 7.54 -8.98 -6.00
C GLN A 27 8.12 -10.39 -5.80
N VAL A 28 7.25 -11.39 -5.85
CA VAL A 28 7.60 -12.80 -5.65
C VAL A 28 6.94 -13.63 -6.75
N LEU A 29 7.69 -14.57 -7.34
CA LEU A 29 7.12 -15.57 -8.24
C LEU A 29 6.43 -16.66 -7.42
N LEU A 30 5.12 -16.80 -7.60
CA LEU A 30 4.32 -17.81 -6.92
C LEU A 30 4.00 -18.96 -7.88
N ARG A 31 4.27 -20.19 -7.48
CA ARG A 31 3.83 -21.39 -8.20
C ARG A 31 2.48 -21.81 -7.65
N LEU A 32 1.46 -21.80 -8.49
CA LEU A 32 0.11 -22.25 -8.17
C LEU A 32 -0.33 -23.31 -9.17
N ASP A 33 -1.21 -24.19 -8.71
CA ASP A 33 -2.02 -24.98 -9.63
C ASP A 33 -2.87 -24.02 -10.51
N PRO A 34 -2.93 -24.21 -11.84
CA PRO A 34 -3.70 -23.33 -12.71
C PRO A 34 -5.18 -23.24 -12.34
N ALA A 35 -5.82 -24.33 -11.95
CA ALA A 35 -7.23 -24.32 -11.57
C ALA A 35 -7.48 -23.52 -10.28
N VAL A 36 -6.52 -23.54 -9.36
CA VAL A 36 -6.56 -22.69 -8.16
C VAL A 36 -6.44 -21.22 -8.53
N TYR A 37 -5.54 -20.87 -9.44
CA TYR A 37 -5.43 -19.49 -9.92
C TYR A 37 -6.72 -19.00 -10.57
N GLU A 38 -7.34 -19.81 -11.43
CA GLU A 38 -8.61 -19.45 -12.08
C GLU A 38 -9.74 -19.26 -11.06
N ALA A 39 -9.84 -20.11 -10.06
CA ALA A 39 -10.80 -19.96 -8.97
C ALA A 39 -10.58 -18.65 -8.19
N LEU A 40 -9.32 -18.28 -7.91
CA LEU A 40 -8.98 -17.02 -7.25
C LEU A 40 -9.26 -15.80 -8.13
N ALA A 41 -9.01 -15.89 -9.44
CA ALA A 41 -9.26 -14.82 -10.39
C ALA A 41 -10.76 -14.54 -10.53
N ARG A 42 -11.58 -15.60 -10.64
CA ARG A 42 -13.05 -15.50 -10.59
C ARG A 42 -13.52 -14.93 -9.24
N TRP A 43 -12.95 -15.47 -8.16
CA TRP A 43 -12.87 -14.92 -6.80
C TRP A 43 -12.92 -13.39 -6.77
N ALA A 44 -11.80 -12.86 -7.23
CA ALA A 44 -11.51 -11.44 -7.24
C ALA A 44 -12.46 -10.65 -8.15
N GLY A 45 -12.82 -11.20 -9.31
CA GLY A 45 -13.75 -10.58 -10.26
C GLY A 45 -15.12 -10.32 -9.64
N ASP A 46 -15.67 -11.29 -8.91
CA ASP A 46 -16.96 -11.18 -8.22
C ASP A 46 -16.94 -10.06 -7.14
N GLU A 47 -15.78 -9.76 -6.58
CA GLU A 47 -15.57 -8.73 -5.54
C GLU A 47 -14.98 -7.42 -6.08
N LEU A 48 -14.90 -7.27 -7.40
CA LEU A 48 -14.30 -6.10 -8.09
C LEU A 48 -12.84 -5.82 -7.64
N ARG A 49 -12.08 -6.89 -7.38
CA ARG A 49 -10.67 -6.85 -6.99
C ARG A 49 -9.80 -7.43 -8.10
N SER A 50 -8.52 -7.02 -8.11
CA SER A 50 -7.51 -7.76 -8.87
C SER A 50 -7.16 -9.08 -8.18
N ALA A 51 -6.75 -10.09 -8.95
CA ALA A 51 -6.29 -11.36 -8.40
C ALA A 51 -5.16 -11.18 -7.36
N ASN A 52 -4.23 -10.25 -7.59
CA ASN A 52 -3.15 -9.95 -6.63
C ASN A 52 -3.69 -9.35 -5.33
N ALA A 53 -4.68 -8.45 -5.40
CA ALA A 53 -5.32 -7.90 -4.21
C ALA A 53 -6.07 -8.98 -3.42
N GLN A 54 -6.71 -9.91 -4.12
CA GLN A 54 -7.39 -11.05 -3.50
C GLN A 54 -6.40 -11.98 -2.79
N ILE A 55 -5.30 -12.33 -3.46
CA ILE A 55 -4.23 -13.17 -2.88
C ILE A 55 -3.66 -12.49 -1.62
N GLU A 56 -3.34 -11.20 -1.69
CA GLU A 56 -2.82 -10.45 -0.53
C GLU A 56 -3.81 -10.45 0.65
N PHE A 57 -5.09 -10.23 0.37
CA PHE A 57 -6.14 -10.28 1.39
C PHE A 57 -6.21 -11.65 2.07
N LEU A 58 -6.21 -12.73 1.29
CA LEU A 58 -6.25 -14.09 1.80
C LEU A 58 -5.02 -14.44 2.64
N LEU A 59 -3.82 -14.06 2.19
CA LEU A 59 -2.58 -14.29 2.93
C LEU A 59 -2.59 -13.55 4.27
N ARG A 60 -3.02 -12.28 4.29
CA ARG A 60 -3.14 -11.50 5.53
C ARG A 60 -4.15 -12.09 6.49
N ARG A 61 -5.31 -12.51 5.98
CA ARG A 61 -6.34 -13.18 6.78
C ARG A 61 -5.79 -14.48 7.37
N ALA A 62 -5.19 -15.34 6.56
CA ALA A 62 -4.61 -16.60 7.04
C ALA A 62 -3.51 -16.38 8.09
N LEU A 63 -2.66 -15.36 7.92
CA LEU A 63 -1.66 -14.97 8.91
C LEU A 63 -2.30 -14.45 10.21
N ALA A 64 -3.35 -13.64 10.11
CA ALA A 64 -4.08 -13.14 11.28
C ALA A 64 -4.76 -14.27 12.05
N ASP A 65 -5.48 -15.15 11.34
CA ASP A 65 -6.16 -16.31 11.91
C ASP A 65 -5.16 -17.28 12.57
N ALA A 66 -3.94 -17.38 12.03
CA ALA A 66 -2.85 -18.15 12.64
C ALA A 66 -2.09 -17.43 13.76
N GLY A 67 -2.42 -16.17 14.08
CA GLY A 67 -1.71 -15.35 15.08
C GLY A 67 -0.28 -14.97 14.66
N ARG A 68 0.02 -14.95 13.36
CA ARG A 68 1.35 -14.72 12.78
C ARG A 68 1.47 -13.41 12.01
N LEU A 69 0.41 -12.60 11.94
CA LEU A 69 0.46 -11.32 11.26
C LEU A 69 1.37 -10.34 12.04
N PRO A 70 2.44 -9.80 11.44
CA PRO A 70 3.31 -8.84 12.14
C PRO A 70 2.56 -7.55 12.50
N SER A 71 2.82 -7.01 13.68
CA SER A 71 2.21 -5.76 14.17
C SER A 71 2.62 -4.52 13.36
N SER A 72 3.72 -4.59 12.63
CA SER A 72 4.22 -3.53 11.74
C SER A 72 3.57 -3.54 10.34
N THR A 73 2.63 -4.45 10.09
CA THR A 73 2.01 -4.57 8.76
C THR A 73 1.07 -3.38 8.49
N GLY A 74 1.42 -2.53 7.52
CA GLY A 74 0.58 -1.41 7.09
C GLY A 74 -0.74 -1.86 6.43
N PRO A 75 -1.72 -0.94 6.27
CA PRO A 75 -3.02 -1.26 5.69
C PRO A 75 -2.91 -1.79 4.24
N ILE A 76 -3.87 -2.60 3.80
CA ILE A 76 -3.98 -3.00 2.39
C ILE A 76 -4.17 -1.72 1.57
N ALA A 77 -3.21 -1.44 0.68
CA ALA A 77 -3.26 -0.26 -0.17
C ALA A 77 -4.48 -0.34 -1.09
N ARG A 78 -5.36 0.66 -1.01
CA ARG A 78 -6.45 0.86 -1.97
C ARG A 78 -5.81 1.44 -3.23
N ARG A 79 -6.11 0.84 -4.38
CA ARG A 79 -5.74 1.31 -5.71
C ARG A 79 -7.01 1.49 -6.51
#